data_AF-A0A0G0S4Y5-F1
#
_entry.id   AF-A0A0G0S4Y5-F1
#
_cell.length_a   1.000
_cell.length_b   1.000
_cell.length_c   1.000
_cell.angle_alpha   90.00
_cell.angle_beta   90.00
_cell.angle_gamma   90.00
#
_symmetry.space_group_name_H-M   'P 1'
#
loop_
_entity.id
_entity.type
_entity.pdbx_description
1 polymer ?
#
loop_
_entity_poly.entity_id
_entity_poly.type
_entity_poly.pdbx_seq_one_letter_code
_entity_poly.pdbx_strand_id
1 'polypeptide(L)' 'MKIAAALALAAVVKKPTANKIIPYPFDKRVVASISNAIKKLAMKKP' A
#
# COMPACT_ATOMS: atom_id res chain seq x y z
N MET A 1 2.28 -9.34 -7.49
CA MET A 1 1.13 -8.53 -7.04
C MET A 1 1.02 -8.50 -5.51
N LYS A 2 0.85 -9.63 -4.80
CA LYS A 2 0.67 -9.66 -3.33
C LYS A 2 1.74 -8.90 -2.53
N ILE A 3 3.03 -9.17 -2.80
CA ILE A 3 4.15 -8.48 -2.11
C ILE A 3 4.13 -6.97 -2.39
N ALA A 4 3.89 -6.56 -3.64
CA ALA A 4 3.79 -5.14 -3.99
C ALA A 4 2.60 -4.44 -3.31
N ALA A 5 1.46 -5.12 -3.17
CA ALA A 5 0.33 -4.60 -2.39
C ALA A 5 0.69 -4.44 -0.91
N ALA A 6 1.38 -5.42 -0.31
CA ALA A 6 1.82 -5.34 1.08
C ALA A 6 2.79 -4.17 1.31
N LEU A 7 3.77 -3.99 0.43
CA LEU A 7 4.71 -2.87 0.48
C LEU A 7 4.00 -1.52 0.32
N ALA A 8 3.04 -1.43 -0.60
CA ALA A 8 2.26 -0.22 -0.81
C ALA A 8 1.33 0.12 0.37
N LEU A 9 0.79 -0.90 1.04
CA LEU A 9 -0.01 -0.74 2.27
C LEU A 9 0.86 -0.22 3.42
N ALA A 10 2.05 -0.81 3.62
CA ALA A 10 3.00 -0.37 4.64
C ALA A 10 3.42 1.09 4.44
N ALA A 11 3.62 1.51 3.19
CA ALA A 11 4.01 2.88 2.84
C ALA A 11 2.93 3.95 3.16
N VAL A 12 1.67 3.56 3.42
CA VAL A 12 0.61 4.49 3.86
C VAL A 12 0.93 5.08 5.23
N VAL A 13 1.65 4.34 6.08
CA VAL A 13 2.06 4.77 7.42
C VAL A 13 3.52 5.24 7.38
N LYS A 14 3.71 6.55 7.16
CA LYS A 14 5.06 7.14 7.01
C LYS A 14 5.95 7.05 8.27
N LYS A 15 5.34 7.10 9.44
CA LYS A 15 6.03 7.04 10.75
C LYS A 15 5.28 6.03 11.63
N PRO A 16 5.54 4.73 11.45
CA PRO A 16 4.89 3.71 12.24
C PRO A 16 5.28 3.85 13.70
N THR A 17 4.31 3.66 14.59
CA THR A 17 4.50 3.59 16.04
C THR A 17 3.90 2.28 16.55
N ALA A 18 4.21 1.87 17.78
CA ALA A 18 3.63 0.66 18.37
C ALA A 18 2.09 0.62 18.28
N ASN A 19 1.44 1.78 18.39
CA ASN A 19 -0.03 1.90 18.34
C ASN A 19 -0.58 2.16 16.92
N LYS A 20 0.29 2.36 15.92
CA LYS A 20 -0.10 2.68 14.54
C LYS A 20 0.91 2.11 13.56
N ILE A 21 1.00 0.78 13.51
CA ILE A 21 1.84 0.04 12.56
C ILE A 21 1.15 -0.17 11.20
N ILE A 22 -0.18 -0.18 11.17
CA ILE A 22 -0.99 -0.37 9.97
C ILE A 22 -2.03 0.76 9.85
N PRO A 23 -2.46 1.11 8.62
CA PRO A 23 -3.52 2.08 8.44
C PRO A 23 -4.87 1.52 8.92
N TYR A 24 -5.82 2.41 9.17
CA TYR A 24 -7.20 2.04 9.50
C TYR A 24 -7.88 1.36 8.29
N PRO A 25 -8.75 0.34 8.47
CA PRO A 25 -9.37 -0.39 7.36
C PRO A 25 -10.09 0.48 6.32
N PHE A 26 -10.67 1.62 6.73
CA PHE A 26 -11.35 2.55 5.82
C PHE A 26 -10.54 3.83 5.54
N ASP A 27 -9.23 3.80 5.74
CA ASP A 27 -8.35 4.90 5.34
C ASP A 27 -8.40 5.07 3.81
N LYS A 28 -8.97 6.19 3.36
CA LYS A 28 -9.21 6.49 1.93
C LYS A 28 -7.92 6.44 1.08
N ARG A 29 -6.74 6.55 1.71
CA ARG A 29 -5.44 6.50 1.03
C ARG A 29 -5.04 5.07 0.61
N VAL A 30 -5.58 4.04 1.27
CA VAL A 30 -5.20 2.63 1.04
C VAL A 30 -5.51 2.20 -0.39
N VAL A 31 -6.74 2.48 -0.86
CA VAL A 31 -7.19 2.08 -2.20
C VAL A 31 -6.29 2.70 -3.27
N ALA A 32 -6.05 4.01 -3.20
CA ALA A 32 -5.21 4.72 -4.16
C ALA A 32 -3.75 4.26 -4.11
N SER A 33 -3.20 3.97 -2.93
CA SER A 33 -1.81 3.47 -2.80
C SER A 33 -1.64 2.11 -3.46
N ILE A 34 -2.50 1.15 -3.12
CA ILE A 34 -2.39 -0.23 -3.59
C ILE A 34 -2.72 -0.33 -5.09
N SER A 35 -3.81 0.30 -5.56
CA SER A 35 -4.20 0.20 -6.97
C SER A 35 -3.14 0.78 -7.90
N ASN A 36 -2.53 1.91 -7.54
CA ASN A 36 -1.45 2.51 -8.32
C ASN A 36 -0.18 1.63 -8.33
N ALA A 37 0.20 1.05 -7.19
CA ALA A 37 1.35 0.14 -7.11
C ALA A 37 1.15 -1.11 -7.97
N ILE A 38 -0.05 -1.69 -7.93
CA ILE A 38 -0.40 -2.87 -8.74
C ILE A 38 -0.48 -2.53 -10.22
N LYS A 39 -1.09 -1.40 -10.60
CA LYS A 39 -1.14 -0.93 -11.98
C LYS A 39 0.27 -0.75 -12.56
N LYS A 40 1.16 -0.07 -11.83
CA LYS A 40 2.56 0.09 -12.24
C LYS A 40 3.26 -1.25 -12.40
N LEU A 41 3.08 -2.19 -11.45
CA LEU A 41 3.68 -3.51 -11.53
C LEU A 41 3.17 -4.30 -12.74
N ALA A 42 1.87 -4.24 -13.02
CA ALA A 42 1.27 -4.92 -14.17
C ALA A 42 1.78 -4.35 -15.49
N MET A 43 1.91 -3.01 -15.59
CA MET A 43 2.45 -2.35 -16.80
C MET A 43 3.95 -2.55 -16.99
N LYS A 44 4.70 -2.87 -15.93
CA LYS A 44 6.17 -3.06 -15.96
C LYS A 44 6.58 -4.51 -16.23
N LYS A 45 5.63 -5.45 -16.14
CA LYS A 45 5.87 -6.84 -16.52
C LYS A 45 5.85 -6.92 -18.06
N PRO A 46 6.86 -7.55 -18.70
CA PRO A 46 6.75 -7.92 -20.11
C PRO A 46 5.62 -8.93 -20.31
#